data_AF-A0A9E4LP55-F1
#
_entry.id   AF-A0A9E4LP55-F1
#
_cell.length_a   1.000
_cell.length_b   1.000
_cell.length_c   1.000
_cell.angle_alpha   90.00
_cell.angle_beta   90.00
_cell.angle_gamma   90.00
#
_symmetry.space_group_name_H-M   'P 1'
#
loop_
_entity.id
_entity.type
_entity.pdbx_description
1 polymer ?
#
loop_
_entity_poly.entity_id
_entity_poly.type
_entity_poly.pdbx_seq_one_letter_code
_entity_poly.pdbx_strand_id
1 'polypeptide(L)'
;MRMIIRSLVIACMPVALLIGADFWDAKDYPEWSDKEIATMLSDSPWAGSVSVQVANVGLAGRVGGLGGGIVGAGAGSRGGVGAGGGGVAGDGAGNIGGGTFLGRPRRLRVPVVWSSALPVRQAMARLTAGQGGADGSQPPELTGDEPVYRITIIVPGHLSEEITGLEELRAATTLATRRAGDRPPVDIQLFHQGALLGLEFHFERAPTLTVQDRQVDFVTQLGSTSIKRTFKLSEMTVGGELRL
;
A
#
# COMPACT_ATOMS: atom_id res chain seq x y z
N MET A 1 -43.42 51.47 -42.00
CA MET A 1 -42.51 50.30 -42.08
C MET A 1 -41.99 50.04 -40.66
N ARG A 2 -42.47 48.97 -40.02
CA ARG A 2 -42.21 48.65 -38.60
C ARG A 2 -40.90 47.84 -38.51
N MET A 3 -39.90 48.29 -37.76
CA MET A 3 -38.79 47.43 -37.34
C MET A 3 -38.88 47.20 -35.82
N ILE A 4 -39.11 45.95 -35.48
CA ILE A 4 -39.24 45.41 -34.13
C ILE A 4 -37.82 45.07 -33.66
N ILE A 5 -37.31 45.79 -32.66
CA ILE A 5 -36.05 45.46 -31.98
C ILE A 5 -36.37 44.33 -30.99
N ARG A 6 -35.94 43.11 -31.30
CA ARG A 6 -36.04 41.95 -30.41
C ARG A 6 -34.79 41.90 -29.52
N SER A 7 -34.95 42.33 -28.28
CA SER A 7 -33.95 42.19 -27.22
C SER A 7 -33.63 40.71 -26.98
N LEU A 8 -32.38 40.32 -27.22
CA LEU A 8 -31.86 38.99 -26.88
C LEU A 8 -31.43 39.01 -25.41
N VAL A 9 -32.29 38.54 -24.51
CA VAL A 9 -31.93 38.29 -23.11
C VAL A 9 -31.20 36.96 -23.07
N ILE A 10 -29.87 36.99 -22.97
CA ILE A 10 -29.04 35.83 -22.70
C ILE A 10 -29.23 35.48 -21.23
N ALA A 11 -30.08 34.49 -20.96
CA ALA A 11 -30.22 33.87 -19.65
C ALA A 11 -28.91 33.12 -19.33
N CYS A 12 -28.03 33.77 -18.56
CA CYS A 12 -26.86 33.14 -17.98
C CYS A 12 -27.35 32.21 -16.86
N MET A 13 -27.66 30.96 -17.20
CA MET A 13 -27.99 29.91 -16.24
C MET A 13 -26.70 29.58 -15.47
N PRO A 14 -26.63 29.79 -14.14
CA PRO A 14 -25.47 29.36 -13.38
C PRO A 14 -25.42 27.83 -13.43
N VAL A 15 -24.41 27.30 -14.11
CA VAL A 15 -24.02 25.89 -13.99
C VAL A 15 -23.51 25.73 -12.56
N ALA A 16 -24.39 25.32 -11.65
CA ALA A 16 -23.98 24.79 -10.37
C ALA A 16 -23.21 23.50 -10.67
N LEU A 17 -21.89 23.57 -10.52
CA LEU A 17 -21.05 22.39 -10.41
C LEU A 17 -21.53 21.66 -9.15
N LEU A 18 -22.43 20.69 -9.32
CA LEU A 18 -22.67 19.65 -8.34
C LEU A 18 -21.35 18.91 -8.18
N ILE A 19 -20.56 19.30 -7.19
CA ILE A 19 -19.58 18.40 -6.58
C ILE A 19 -20.45 17.29 -6.01
N GLY A 20 -20.62 16.21 -6.75
CA GLY A 20 -21.40 15.07 -6.28
C GLY A 20 -20.82 14.61 -4.95
N ALA A 21 -21.66 14.51 -3.92
CA ALA A 21 -21.24 13.91 -2.66
C ALA A 21 -20.72 12.50 -2.95
N ASP A 22 -19.56 12.16 -2.39
CA ASP A 22 -19.02 10.81 -2.49
C ASP A 22 -20.01 9.81 -1.88
N PHE A 23 -19.96 8.54 -2.31
CA PHE A 23 -20.96 7.55 -1.90
C PHE A 23 -21.01 7.32 -0.38
N TRP A 24 -19.90 7.56 0.32
CA TRP A 24 -19.83 7.45 1.78
C TRP A 24 -20.54 8.57 2.53
N ASP A 25 -20.79 9.70 1.87
CA ASP A 25 -21.66 10.76 2.39
C ASP A 25 -23.09 10.66 1.85
N ALA A 26 -23.25 10.09 0.65
CA ALA A 26 -24.53 10.06 -0.04
C ALA A 26 -25.43 8.86 0.30
N LYS A 27 -24.86 7.75 0.80
CA LYS A 27 -25.55 6.48 1.00
C LYS A 27 -25.18 5.83 2.33
N ASP A 28 -26.15 5.19 2.95
CA ASP A 28 -25.89 4.32 4.08
C ASP A 28 -25.09 3.09 3.65
N TYR A 29 -24.14 2.66 4.49
CA TYR A 29 -23.22 1.59 4.15
C TYR A 29 -23.84 0.21 3.80
N PRO A 30 -25.06 -0.16 4.25
CA PRO A 30 -25.71 -1.39 3.77
C PRO A 30 -26.06 -1.34 2.28
N GLU A 31 -26.20 -0.15 1.71
CA GLU A 31 -26.54 0.08 0.30
C GLU A 31 -25.31 0.16 -0.61
N TRP A 32 -24.10 0.16 -0.04
CA TRP A 32 -22.87 0.18 -0.84
C TRP A 32 -22.72 -1.12 -1.65
N SER A 33 -22.45 -0.94 -2.93
CA SER A 33 -22.10 -2.01 -3.87
C SER A 33 -20.69 -2.55 -3.62
N ASP A 34 -20.39 -3.74 -4.15
CA ASP A 34 -19.06 -4.35 -4.07
C ASP A 34 -17.95 -3.44 -4.65
N LYS A 35 -18.29 -2.66 -5.69
CA LYS A 35 -17.38 -1.69 -6.29
C LYS A 35 -17.10 -0.53 -5.33
N GLU A 36 -18.13 0.00 -4.67
CA GLU A 36 -17.98 1.07 -3.67
C GLU A 36 -17.18 0.58 -2.46
N ILE A 37 -17.41 -0.65 -2.00
CA ILE A 37 -16.60 -1.29 -0.96
C ILE A 37 -15.13 -1.38 -1.38
N ALA A 38 -14.86 -1.86 -2.60
CA ALA A 38 -13.49 -1.94 -3.11
C ALA A 38 -12.82 -0.57 -3.19
N THR A 39 -13.55 0.47 -3.63
CA THR A 39 -13.07 1.85 -3.64
C THR A 39 -12.79 2.35 -2.22
N MET A 40 -13.69 2.13 -1.26
CA MET A 40 -13.50 2.54 0.14
C MET A 40 -12.19 1.99 0.73
N LEU A 41 -11.87 0.74 0.41
CA LEU A 41 -10.70 0.03 0.94
C LEU A 41 -9.40 0.27 0.16
N SER A 42 -9.43 0.94 -1.00
CA SER A 42 -8.24 1.09 -1.86
C SER A 42 -7.97 2.50 -2.39
N ASP A 43 -8.99 3.33 -2.53
CA ASP A 43 -8.92 4.67 -3.12
C ASP A 43 -9.97 5.59 -2.45
N SER A 44 -9.70 5.93 -1.19
CA SER A 44 -10.55 6.81 -0.39
C SER A 44 -9.69 7.75 0.47
N PRO A 45 -10.27 8.77 1.12
CA PRO A 45 -9.54 9.58 2.09
C PRO A 45 -8.85 8.77 3.19
N TRP A 46 -9.38 7.58 3.50
CA TRP A 46 -8.87 6.66 4.53
C TRP A 46 -7.98 5.54 3.99
N ALA A 47 -7.91 5.34 2.67
CA ALA A 47 -7.20 4.22 2.06
C ALA A 47 -6.44 4.66 0.80
N GLY A 48 -5.20 4.21 0.66
CA GLY A 48 -4.45 4.44 -0.57
C GLY A 48 -3.20 3.59 -0.66
N SER A 49 -2.56 3.58 -1.82
CA SER A 49 -1.32 2.84 -2.03
C SER A 49 -0.09 3.75 -2.06
N VAL A 50 0.97 3.36 -1.36
CA VAL A 50 2.29 4.00 -1.44
C VAL A 50 3.16 3.21 -2.42
N SER A 51 3.81 3.91 -3.36
CA SER A 51 4.75 3.27 -4.28
C SER A 51 6.15 3.24 -3.66
N VAL A 52 6.62 2.05 -3.33
CA VAL A 52 7.99 1.83 -2.82
C VAL A 52 8.86 1.19 -3.89
N GLN A 53 10.15 1.53 -3.88
CA GLN A 53 11.15 0.90 -4.75
C GLN A 53 11.92 -0.13 -3.93
N VAL A 54 11.89 -1.38 -4.37
CA VAL A 54 12.65 -2.46 -3.73
C VAL A 54 13.77 -2.90 -4.66
N ALA A 55 14.97 -3.01 -4.09
CA ALA A 55 16.13 -3.53 -4.80
C ALA A 55 15.90 -4.99 -5.18
N ASN A 56 16.22 -5.33 -6.43
CA ASN A 56 16.07 -6.69 -6.93
C ASN A 56 17.28 -7.52 -6.45
N VAL A 57 17.20 -8.12 -5.24
CA VAL A 57 18.30 -8.94 -4.69
C VAL A 57 18.34 -10.36 -5.29
N GLY A 58 17.40 -10.68 -6.19
CA GLY A 58 17.08 -12.03 -6.63
C GLY A 58 18.00 -12.74 -7.64
N LEU A 59 19.20 -12.25 -7.95
CA LEU A 59 20.14 -12.98 -8.85
C LEU A 59 21.58 -13.06 -8.35
N ALA A 60 21.95 -12.40 -7.25
CA ALA A 60 23.27 -12.59 -6.65
C ALA A 60 23.32 -13.85 -5.76
N GLY A 61 22.20 -14.18 -5.09
CA GLY A 61 22.11 -15.36 -4.20
C GLY A 61 21.82 -16.69 -4.90
N ARG A 62 21.42 -16.69 -6.18
CA ARG A 62 21.07 -17.91 -6.93
C ARG A 62 22.19 -18.47 -7.82
N VAL A 63 23.33 -17.78 -7.92
CA VAL A 63 24.55 -18.24 -8.62
C VAL A 63 25.68 -18.56 -7.64
N GLY A 64 25.41 -18.59 -6.33
CA GLY A 64 26.36 -19.05 -5.29
C GLY A 64 26.31 -20.55 -5.01
N GLY A 65 25.77 -21.34 -5.92
CA GLY A 65 25.43 -22.75 -5.70
C GLY A 65 26.06 -23.73 -6.69
N LEU A 66 27.24 -23.45 -7.26
CA LEU A 66 28.05 -24.44 -7.99
C LEU A 66 29.54 -24.12 -7.84
N GLY A 67 30.26 -25.00 -7.14
CA GLY A 67 31.71 -24.95 -6.93
C GLY A 67 32.04 -24.90 -5.43
N GLY A 68 31.78 -25.94 -4.64
CA GLY A 68 32.38 -27.26 -4.86
C GLY A 68 33.86 -27.18 -4.49
N GLY A 69 34.16 -27.19 -3.18
CA GLY A 69 35.52 -27.47 -2.73
C GLY A 69 35.89 -28.89 -3.12
N ILE A 70 37.03 -29.07 -3.80
CA ILE A 70 37.85 -30.28 -3.81
C ILE A 70 39.28 -29.82 -4.17
N VAL A 71 40.16 -30.00 -3.21
CA VAL A 71 41.61 -30.30 -3.28
C VAL A 71 42.34 -30.17 -4.62
N GLY A 72 43.49 -29.50 -4.58
CA GLY A 72 44.45 -29.47 -5.70
C GLY A 72 45.77 -28.80 -5.36
N ALA A 73 46.48 -29.29 -4.35
CA ALA A 73 47.93 -29.11 -4.27
C ALA A 73 48.57 -29.83 -5.45
N GLY A 74 49.42 -29.16 -6.23
CA GLY A 74 50.08 -29.80 -7.37
C GLY A 74 50.95 -28.87 -8.21
N ALA A 75 52.15 -28.61 -7.71
CA ALA A 75 53.28 -28.26 -8.58
C ALA A 75 53.63 -29.47 -9.47
N GLY A 76 53.88 -29.28 -10.77
CA GLY A 76 54.48 -30.33 -11.59
C GLY A 76 54.27 -30.24 -13.11
N SER A 77 55.33 -29.83 -13.81
CA SER A 77 55.89 -30.43 -15.04
C SER A 77 55.03 -30.73 -16.29
N ARG A 78 55.43 -30.04 -17.38
CA ARG A 78 55.85 -30.55 -18.71
C ARG A 78 55.06 -31.69 -19.39
N GLY A 79 54.56 -31.36 -20.59
CA GLY A 79 54.80 -32.15 -21.79
C GLY A 79 53.58 -32.84 -22.42
N GLY A 80 53.40 -32.66 -23.74
CA GLY A 80 52.55 -33.55 -24.54
C GLY A 80 51.79 -32.86 -25.67
N VAL A 81 52.39 -32.86 -26.87
CA VAL A 81 51.74 -32.58 -28.16
C VAL A 81 50.75 -33.69 -28.54
N GLY A 82 49.61 -33.32 -29.11
CA GLY A 82 48.64 -34.25 -29.71
C GLY A 82 47.59 -33.50 -30.54
N ALA A 83 47.69 -33.60 -31.86
CA ALA A 83 46.82 -32.96 -32.84
C ALA A 83 45.51 -33.76 -33.07
N GLY A 84 44.44 -33.06 -33.46
CA GLY A 84 43.38 -33.63 -34.30
C GLY A 84 41.92 -33.37 -33.86
N GLY A 85 41.15 -32.73 -34.75
CA GLY A 85 39.68 -32.67 -34.74
C GLY A 85 39.13 -31.39 -34.09
N GLY A 86 38.35 -30.51 -34.72
CA GLY A 86 37.41 -30.68 -35.82
C GLY A 86 35.98 -30.58 -35.27
N GLY A 87 35.34 -29.42 -35.43
CA GLY A 87 33.98 -29.11 -34.95
C GLY A 87 34.00 -28.42 -33.58
N VAL A 88 33.24 -27.37 -33.29
CA VAL A 88 31.98 -26.88 -33.84
C VAL A 88 32.01 -25.36 -33.68
N ALA A 89 31.72 -24.61 -34.75
CA ALA A 89 31.39 -23.20 -34.62
C ALA A 89 30.07 -23.12 -33.84
N GLY A 90 30.17 -22.84 -32.55
CA GLY A 90 29.02 -22.49 -31.74
C GLY A 90 28.61 -21.07 -32.11
N ASP A 91 27.66 -20.96 -33.03
CA ASP A 91 26.80 -19.79 -33.18
C ASP A 91 26.01 -19.62 -31.87
N GLY A 92 26.68 -18.98 -30.92
CA GLY A 92 26.21 -18.75 -29.57
C GLY A 92 26.81 -17.48 -28.99
N ALA A 93 27.16 -16.52 -29.85
CA ALA A 93 27.33 -15.12 -29.46
C ALA A 93 25.95 -14.50 -29.18
N GLY A 94 25.21 -15.14 -28.27
CA GLY A 94 24.02 -14.60 -27.64
C GLY A 94 24.48 -13.47 -26.74
N ASN A 95 24.51 -12.27 -27.31
CA ASN A 95 24.21 -11.03 -26.60
C ASN A 95 24.71 -11.00 -25.15
N ILE A 96 26.03 -11.08 -24.95
CA ILE A 96 26.67 -10.57 -23.73
C ILE A 96 26.72 -9.05 -23.87
N GLY A 97 25.53 -8.47 -24.03
CA GLY A 97 25.31 -7.04 -23.94
C GLY A 97 25.37 -6.69 -22.47
N GLY A 98 26.37 -5.89 -22.10
CA GLY A 98 26.58 -5.35 -20.77
C GLY A 98 25.32 -4.70 -20.21
N GLY A 99 24.54 -5.48 -19.48
CA GLY A 99 23.49 -5.02 -18.59
C GLY A 99 24.00 -5.21 -17.17
N THR A 100 24.14 -4.12 -16.44
CA THR A 100 24.50 -4.07 -15.02
C THR A 100 23.85 -5.24 -14.27
N PHE A 101 24.66 -6.02 -13.55
CA PHE A 101 24.28 -7.16 -12.68
C PHE A 101 23.30 -6.78 -11.52
N LEU A 102 22.74 -5.58 -11.56
CA LEU A 102 21.72 -5.08 -10.65
C LEU A 102 20.39 -5.10 -11.41
N GLY A 103 19.56 -6.09 -11.12
CA GLY A 103 18.20 -6.15 -11.69
C GLY A 103 17.46 -4.83 -11.43
N ARG A 104 16.70 -4.34 -12.42
CA ARG A 104 15.96 -3.08 -12.30
C ARG A 104 15.13 -3.06 -11.02
N PRO A 105 15.16 -1.99 -10.20
CA PRO A 105 14.36 -1.91 -8.99
C PRO A 105 12.88 -2.07 -9.33
N ARG A 106 12.15 -2.87 -8.55
CA ARG A 106 10.72 -3.09 -8.75
C ARG A 106 9.96 -2.02 -7.98
N ARG A 107 8.96 -1.42 -8.61
CA ARG A 107 7.98 -0.56 -7.93
C ARG A 107 6.86 -1.43 -7.40
N LEU A 108 6.63 -1.38 -6.10
CA LEU A 108 5.54 -2.09 -5.45
C LEU A 108 4.55 -1.07 -4.91
N ARG A 109 3.27 -1.44 -4.92
CA ARG A 109 2.21 -0.67 -4.28
C ARG A 109 1.88 -1.34 -2.96
N VAL A 110 2.09 -0.61 -1.87
CA VAL A 110 1.74 -1.05 -0.52
C VAL A 110 0.45 -0.34 -0.12
N PRO A 111 -0.68 -1.05 0.03
CA PRO A 111 -1.89 -0.48 0.59
C PRO A 111 -1.64 -0.01 2.01
N VAL A 112 -2.12 1.18 2.34
CA VAL A 112 -2.13 1.78 3.67
C VAL A 112 -3.55 2.24 3.93
N VAL A 113 -4.17 1.68 4.97
CA VAL A 113 -5.60 1.85 5.28
C VAL A 113 -5.77 2.23 6.74
N TRP A 114 -6.55 3.26 7.02
CA TRP A 114 -6.96 3.63 8.38
C TRP A 114 -8.09 2.70 8.85
N SER A 115 -7.74 1.51 9.34
CA SER A 115 -8.67 0.40 9.62
C SER A 115 -9.63 0.65 10.78
N SER A 116 -9.37 1.62 11.66
CA SER A 116 -10.32 2.02 12.71
C SER A 116 -11.44 2.93 12.23
N ALA A 117 -11.29 3.57 11.06
CA ALA A 117 -12.23 4.57 10.58
C ALA A 117 -13.59 3.94 10.32
N LEU A 118 -14.65 4.63 10.75
CA LEU A 118 -16.03 4.15 10.59
C LEU A 118 -16.36 3.67 9.17
N PRO A 119 -16.14 4.46 8.09
CA PRO A 119 -16.47 4.02 6.74
C PRO A 119 -15.63 2.82 6.27
N VAL A 120 -14.40 2.68 6.75
CA VAL A 120 -13.54 1.53 6.47
C VAL A 120 -14.07 0.28 7.18
N ARG A 121 -14.42 0.37 8.47
CA ARG A 121 -15.00 -0.75 9.22
C ARG A 121 -16.35 -1.19 8.64
N GLN A 122 -17.17 -0.24 8.21
CA GLN A 122 -18.42 -0.51 7.49
C GLN A 122 -18.18 -1.29 6.18
N ALA A 123 -17.20 -0.87 5.37
CA ALA A 123 -16.81 -1.60 4.16
C ALA A 123 -16.30 -3.02 4.46
N MET A 124 -15.46 -3.19 5.50
CA MET A 124 -14.97 -4.50 5.93
C MET A 124 -16.11 -5.41 6.42
N ALA A 125 -17.06 -4.88 7.20
CA ALA A 125 -18.22 -5.62 7.66
C ALA A 125 -19.09 -6.12 6.49
N ARG A 126 -19.29 -5.28 5.46
CA ARG A 126 -19.98 -5.66 4.23
C ARG A 126 -19.24 -6.74 3.45
N LEU A 127 -17.91 -6.62 3.32
CA LEU A 127 -17.08 -7.61 2.63
C LEU A 127 -17.18 -8.99 3.30
N THR A 128 -17.09 -9.05 4.62
CA THR A 128 -17.20 -10.30 5.39
C THR A 128 -18.60 -10.91 5.29
N ALA A 129 -19.66 -10.10 5.38
CA ALA A 129 -21.04 -10.56 5.22
C ALA A 129 -21.30 -11.14 3.81
N GLY A 130 -20.70 -10.56 2.76
CA GLY A 130 -20.79 -11.07 1.39
C GLY A 130 -19.99 -12.35 1.13
N GLN A 131 -18.86 -12.55 1.82
CA GLN A 131 -18.02 -13.75 1.70
C GLN A 131 -18.59 -14.97 2.45
N GLY A 132 -19.50 -14.75 3.41
CA GLY A 132 -20.06 -15.78 4.28
C GLY A 132 -21.17 -16.64 3.68
N GLY A 133 -21.63 -16.38 2.46
CA GLY A 133 -22.56 -17.25 1.71
C GLY A 133 -23.85 -17.66 2.45
N ALA A 134 -24.97 -17.02 2.08
CA ALA A 134 -26.35 -17.52 2.24
C ALA A 134 -27.18 -17.24 3.51
N ASP A 135 -26.70 -16.54 4.54
CA ASP A 135 -27.59 -16.22 5.68
C ASP A 135 -28.26 -14.83 5.60
N GLY A 136 -27.89 -13.98 4.64
CA GLY A 136 -28.52 -12.65 4.50
C GLY A 136 -28.40 -11.78 5.75
N SER A 137 -27.51 -12.14 6.68
CA SER A 137 -27.34 -11.47 7.96
C SER A 137 -26.89 -10.03 7.67
N GLN A 138 -27.70 -9.06 8.09
CA GLN A 138 -27.31 -7.66 7.96
C GLN A 138 -25.97 -7.47 8.69
N PRO A 139 -25.03 -6.71 8.11
CA PRO A 139 -23.80 -6.36 8.80
C PRO A 139 -24.14 -5.68 10.15
N PRO A 140 -23.32 -5.90 11.19
CA PRO A 140 -23.57 -5.30 12.49
C PRO A 140 -23.63 -3.78 12.37
N GLU A 141 -24.55 -3.16 13.11
CA GLU A 141 -24.68 -1.71 13.11
C GLU A 141 -23.42 -1.07 13.74
N LEU A 142 -22.64 -0.37 12.93
CA LEU A 142 -21.44 0.34 13.35
C LEU A 142 -21.74 1.84 13.34
N THR A 143 -21.74 2.47 14.51
CA THR A 143 -22.16 3.88 14.68
C THR A 143 -21.13 4.78 15.39
N GLY A 144 -20.29 4.20 16.24
CA GLY A 144 -19.29 4.93 17.04
C GLY A 144 -17.86 4.71 16.55
N ASP A 145 -16.98 5.66 16.82
CA ASP A 145 -15.54 5.55 16.54
C ASP A 145 -14.83 4.58 17.51
N GLU A 146 -13.70 4.01 17.10
CA GLU A 146 -12.91 3.08 17.93
C GLU A 146 -12.11 3.79 19.03
N PRO A 147 -11.85 3.14 20.17
CA PRO A 147 -11.07 3.74 21.26
C PRO A 147 -9.59 3.95 20.91
N VAL A 148 -9.11 3.30 19.85
CA VAL A 148 -7.74 3.37 19.34
C VAL A 148 -7.74 3.68 17.85
N TYR A 149 -6.72 4.37 17.37
CA TYR A 149 -6.50 4.48 15.94
C TYR A 149 -5.78 3.24 15.45
N ARG A 150 -6.26 2.64 14.35
CA ARG A 150 -5.63 1.48 13.71
C ARG A 150 -5.29 1.81 12.27
N ILE A 151 -4.05 1.53 11.89
CA ILE A 151 -3.57 1.67 10.51
C ILE A 151 -3.03 0.31 10.08
N THR A 152 -3.56 -0.21 8.98
CA THR A 152 -3.13 -1.47 8.40
C THR A 152 -2.33 -1.24 7.14
N ILE A 153 -1.20 -1.95 7.00
CA ILE A 153 -0.51 -2.11 5.73
C ILE A 153 -0.45 -3.59 5.35
N ILE A 154 -0.50 -3.87 4.05
CA ILE A 154 -0.35 -5.23 3.51
C ILE A 154 0.91 -5.27 2.66
N VAL A 155 1.87 -6.09 3.07
CA VAL A 155 3.17 -6.20 2.41
C VAL A 155 3.39 -7.61 1.82
N PRO A 156 4.04 -7.71 0.66
CA PRO A 156 4.44 -9.00 0.08
C PRO A 156 5.62 -9.61 0.84
N GLY A 157 5.79 -10.93 0.72
CA GLY A 157 6.79 -11.74 1.45
C GLY A 157 8.21 -11.17 1.54
N HIS A 158 8.75 -10.66 0.44
CA HIS A 158 10.12 -10.10 0.43
C HIS A 158 10.25 -8.79 1.23
N LEU A 159 9.17 -8.01 1.39
CA LEU A 159 9.17 -6.84 2.29
C LEU A 159 8.97 -7.25 3.75
N SER A 160 8.26 -8.36 4.00
CA SER A 160 8.16 -8.89 5.37
C SER A 160 9.46 -9.50 5.88
N GLU A 161 10.33 -9.99 4.99
CA GLU A 161 11.68 -10.48 5.36
C GLU A 161 12.61 -9.39 5.91
N GLU A 162 12.33 -8.11 5.60
CA GLU A 162 13.06 -6.94 6.12
C GLU A 162 12.64 -6.60 7.57
N ILE A 163 11.63 -7.26 8.13
CA ILE A 163 11.16 -7.06 9.51
C ILE A 163 12.03 -7.91 10.44
N THR A 164 12.99 -7.25 11.08
CA THR A 164 13.98 -7.85 11.99
C THR A 164 13.44 -8.08 13.40
N GLY A 165 12.42 -7.33 13.82
CA GLY A 165 11.78 -7.47 15.13
C GLY A 165 10.67 -6.46 15.36
N LEU A 166 9.71 -6.80 16.23
CA LEU A 166 8.55 -5.96 16.51
C LEU A 166 8.91 -4.67 17.24
N GLU A 167 9.87 -4.72 18.16
CA GLU A 167 10.33 -3.53 18.91
C GLU A 167 11.07 -2.53 18.00
N GLU A 168 11.90 -3.03 17.08
CA GLU A 168 12.56 -2.18 16.08
C GLU A 168 11.53 -1.56 15.13
N LEU A 169 10.58 -2.36 14.66
CA LEU A 169 9.49 -1.87 13.82
C LEU A 169 8.65 -0.81 14.54
N ARG A 170 8.36 -1.01 15.83
CA ARG A 170 7.64 -0.06 16.68
C ARG A 170 8.41 1.24 16.83
N ALA A 171 9.71 1.17 17.12
CA ALA A 171 10.57 2.35 17.25
C ALA A 171 10.71 3.12 15.92
N ALA A 172 10.61 2.43 14.80
CA ALA A 172 10.70 3.00 13.46
C ALA A 172 9.35 3.40 12.85
N THR A 173 8.26 3.34 13.63
CA THR A 173 6.91 3.70 13.19
C THR A 173 6.37 4.86 14.02
N THR A 174 5.73 5.82 13.34
CA THR A 174 5.10 6.96 14.00
C THR A 174 3.85 7.42 13.25
N LEU A 175 2.88 7.91 14.01
CA LEU A 175 1.78 8.72 13.55
C LEU A 175 2.11 10.18 13.85
N ALA A 176 2.65 10.88 12.86
CA ALA A 176 3.18 12.22 13.02
C ALA A 176 2.12 13.29 12.77
N THR A 177 2.04 14.26 13.67
CA THR A 177 1.09 15.38 13.57
C THR A 177 1.80 16.68 13.92
N ARG A 178 1.48 17.77 13.22
CA ARG A 178 2.15 19.05 13.48
C ARG A 178 1.73 19.71 14.79
N ARG A 179 0.51 19.42 15.26
CA ARG A 179 -0.11 20.12 16.39
C ARG A 179 -0.26 19.23 17.62
N ALA A 180 -0.65 17.97 17.42
CA ALA A 180 -0.93 17.04 18.51
C ALA A 180 0.29 16.19 18.93
N GLY A 181 1.45 16.42 18.31
CA GLY A 181 2.68 15.66 18.52
C GLY A 181 2.71 14.33 17.76
N ASP A 182 3.91 13.75 17.71
CA ASP A 182 4.15 12.45 17.10
C ASP A 182 3.82 11.34 18.10
N ARG A 183 3.24 10.24 17.60
CA ARG A 183 2.81 9.10 18.44
C ARG A 183 3.40 7.81 17.91
N PRO A 184 4.21 7.08 18.70
CA PRO A 184 4.57 5.72 18.34
C PRO A 184 3.35 4.80 18.47
N PRO A 185 3.34 3.65 17.79
CA PRO A 185 2.31 2.64 18.03
C PRO A 185 2.45 2.05 19.43
N VAL A 186 1.32 1.75 20.06
CA VAL A 186 1.25 1.06 21.36
C VAL A 186 1.26 -0.46 21.22
N ASP A 187 0.75 -0.96 20.11
CA ASP A 187 0.68 -2.38 19.76
C ASP A 187 0.83 -2.54 18.24
N ILE A 188 1.29 -3.71 17.82
CA ILE A 188 1.40 -4.09 16.40
C ILE A 188 0.94 -5.54 16.26
N GLN A 189 -0.15 -5.73 15.52
CA GLN A 189 -0.71 -7.04 15.25
C GLN A 189 -0.32 -7.52 13.87
N LEU A 190 0.12 -8.77 13.81
CA LEU A 190 0.55 -9.45 12.59
C LEU A 190 -0.52 -10.47 12.19
N PHE A 191 -0.94 -10.45 10.92
CA PHE A 191 -1.84 -11.46 10.38
C PHE A 191 -1.44 -11.82 8.95
N HIS A 192 -1.75 -13.04 8.52
CA HIS A 192 -1.41 -13.49 7.17
C HIS A 192 -2.66 -13.55 6.30
N GLN A 193 -2.56 -13.02 5.09
CA GLN A 193 -3.57 -13.16 4.04
C GLN A 193 -2.93 -13.89 2.86
N GLY A 194 -2.93 -15.22 2.92
CA GLY A 194 -2.18 -16.05 1.97
C GLY A 194 -0.68 -15.79 2.07
N ALA A 195 -0.06 -15.35 0.97
CA ALA A 195 1.36 -15.02 0.91
C ALA A 195 1.70 -13.56 1.31
N LEU A 196 0.69 -12.79 1.73
CA LEU A 196 0.86 -11.40 2.17
C LEU A 196 0.84 -11.33 3.69
N LEU A 197 1.70 -10.47 4.25
CA LEU A 197 1.71 -10.13 5.66
C LEU A 197 0.95 -8.82 5.88
N GLY A 198 -0.08 -8.86 6.71
CA GLY A 198 -0.77 -7.71 7.26
C GLY A 198 -0.11 -7.26 8.55
N LEU A 199 0.12 -5.96 8.66
CA LEU A 199 0.64 -5.27 9.84
C LEU A 199 -0.41 -4.24 10.25
N GLU A 200 -1.04 -4.44 11.41
CA GLU A 200 -1.96 -3.47 11.99
C GLU A 200 -1.32 -2.77 13.17
N PHE A 201 -1.07 -1.46 13.01
CA PHE A 201 -0.46 -0.60 14.01
C PHE A 201 -1.55 0.09 14.82
N HIS A 202 -1.49 -0.02 16.15
CA HIS A 202 -2.46 0.60 17.06
C HIS A 202 -1.82 1.83 17.70
N PHE A 203 -2.52 2.96 17.71
CA PHE A 203 -2.06 4.21 18.30
C PHE A 203 -3.06 4.71 19.34
N GLU A 204 -2.54 5.40 20.36
CA GLU A 204 -3.39 6.08 21.33
C GLU A 204 -4.22 7.17 20.66
N ARG A 205 -5.50 7.20 21.02
CA ARG A 205 -6.41 8.21 20.52
C ARG A 205 -6.16 9.58 21.14
N ALA A 206 -5.68 9.63 22.38
CA ALA A 206 -5.41 10.87 23.09
C ALA A 206 -4.03 11.47 22.70
N PRO A 207 -3.94 12.81 22.51
CA PRO A 207 -5.05 13.76 22.36
C PRO A 207 -5.83 13.51 21.06
N THR A 208 -7.16 13.63 21.09
CA THR A 208 -8.00 13.30 19.92
C THR A 208 -7.65 14.17 18.71
N LEU A 209 -7.48 13.54 17.55
CA LEU A 209 -7.27 14.26 16.28
C LEU A 209 -8.55 14.99 15.88
N THR A 210 -8.37 16.20 15.34
CA THR A 210 -9.43 17.08 14.89
C THR A 210 -9.15 17.59 13.48
N VAL A 211 -10.16 18.10 12.79
CA VAL A 211 -9.97 18.72 11.45
C VAL A 211 -8.94 19.86 11.49
N GLN A 212 -8.75 20.51 12.65
CA GLN A 212 -7.77 21.59 12.82
C GLN A 212 -6.31 21.12 12.74
N ASP A 213 -6.06 19.83 12.94
CA ASP A 213 -4.72 19.25 12.78
C ASP A 213 -4.32 19.16 11.30
N ARG A 214 -5.28 19.39 10.38
CA ARG A 214 -5.17 19.43 8.90
C ARG A 214 -4.78 18.11 8.26
N GLN A 215 -3.65 17.56 8.67
CA GLN A 215 -3.11 16.31 8.16
C GLN A 215 -2.39 15.52 9.25
N VAL A 216 -2.33 14.21 9.03
CA VAL A 216 -1.56 13.27 9.83
C VAL A 216 -0.74 12.39 8.91
N ASP A 217 0.53 12.19 9.24
CA ASP A 217 1.45 11.38 8.46
C ASP A 217 1.67 10.05 9.18
N PHE A 218 1.24 8.94 8.58
CA PHE A 218 1.72 7.63 8.98
C PHE A 218 3.07 7.38 8.32
N VAL A 219 4.07 7.04 9.12
CA VAL A 219 5.43 6.73 8.68
C VAL A 219 5.88 5.43 9.34
N THR A 220 6.36 4.48 8.55
CA THR A 220 6.99 3.26 9.05
C THR A 220 8.19 2.91 8.17
N GLN A 221 9.21 2.29 8.77
CA GLN A 221 10.41 1.84 8.11
C GLN A 221 10.50 0.31 8.20
N LEU A 222 10.60 -0.35 7.05
CA LEU A 222 10.81 -1.80 6.92
C LEU A 222 12.20 -2.01 6.32
N GLY A 223 13.18 -2.32 7.16
CA GLY A 223 14.59 -2.39 6.78
C GLY A 223 15.03 -1.10 6.06
N SER A 224 15.40 -1.22 4.79
CA SER A 224 15.81 -0.06 3.97
C SER A 224 14.65 0.71 3.31
N THR A 225 13.42 0.21 3.39
CA THR A 225 12.25 0.77 2.70
C THR A 225 11.40 1.64 3.64
N SER A 226 11.22 2.91 3.28
CA SER A 226 10.31 3.82 4.00
C SER A 226 8.93 3.84 3.36
N ILE A 227 7.89 3.68 4.17
CA ILE A 227 6.49 3.83 3.78
C ILE A 227 5.93 5.05 4.49
N LYS A 228 5.50 6.04 3.71
CA LYS A 228 4.86 7.26 4.21
C LYS A 228 3.53 7.51 3.51
N ARG A 229 2.47 7.69 4.28
CA ARG A 229 1.14 8.11 3.80
C ARG A 229 0.64 9.29 4.61
N THR A 230 0.33 10.38 3.92
CA THR A 230 -0.32 11.56 4.51
C THR A 230 -1.82 11.44 4.37
N PHE A 231 -2.57 11.56 5.46
CA PHE A 231 -4.02 11.62 5.48
C PHE A 231 -4.48 13.05 5.73
N LYS A 232 -5.40 13.56 4.92
CA LYS A 232 -5.96 14.90 5.08
C LYS A 232 -7.26 14.81 5.87
N LEU A 233 -7.25 15.35 7.08
CA LEU A 233 -8.36 15.19 8.02
C LEU A 233 -9.64 15.90 7.57
N SER A 234 -9.53 16.94 6.74
CA SER A 234 -10.69 17.60 6.13
C SER A 234 -11.39 16.76 5.07
N GLU A 235 -10.72 15.76 4.50
CA GLU A 235 -11.29 14.83 3.51
C GLU A 235 -11.81 13.55 4.19
N MET A 236 -11.41 13.29 5.45
CA MET A 236 -11.79 12.10 6.22
C MET A 236 -13.05 12.33 7.06
N THR A 237 -14.04 12.97 6.46
CA THR A 237 -15.30 13.29 7.13
C THR A 237 -16.46 12.51 6.53
N VAL A 238 -17.41 12.12 7.37
CA VAL A 238 -18.72 11.63 6.94
C VAL A 238 -19.79 12.49 7.62
N GLY A 239 -20.70 13.07 6.84
CA GLY A 239 -21.71 14.00 7.36
C GLY A 239 -21.10 15.26 8.01
N GLY A 240 -19.89 15.64 7.59
CA GLY A 240 -19.16 16.78 8.16
C GLY A 240 -18.40 16.50 9.46
N GLU A 241 -18.49 15.28 9.99
CA GLU A 241 -17.76 14.85 11.19
C GLU A 241 -16.52 14.03 10.81
N LEU A 242 -15.39 14.28 11.47
CA LEU A 242 -14.17 13.50 11.30
C LEU A 242 -14.39 12.07 11.82
N ARG A 243 -14.21 11.06 10.96
CA ARG A 243 -14.39 9.64 11.31
C ARG A 243 -13.07 8.90 11.18
N LEU A 244 -12.51 8.43 12.30
CA LEU A 244 -11.19 7.80 12.41
C LEU A 244 -11.23 6.53 13.26
#